data_AF-A0AAN6LFG0-F1
#
_entry.id   AF-A0AAN6LFG0-F1
#
_cell.length_a   1.000
_cell.length_b   1.000
_cell.length_c   1.000
_cell.angle_alpha   90.00
_cell.angle_beta   90.00
_cell.angle_gamma   90.00
#
_symmetry.space_group_name_H-M   'P 1'
#
loop_
_entity.id
_entity.type
_entity.pdbx_description
1 polymer ?
#
loop_
_entity_poly.entity_id
_entity_poly.type
_entity_poly.pdbx_seq_one_letter_code
_entity_poly.pdbx_strand_id
1 'polypeptide(L)'
;MPVFKPDQVLADSADPECLSPQRYAFLAALCAATHIQLKLDGPGSHYDSDEEPMLPDDGTFISGEALLSEALRARADYDFVDSPSLDSLLTSFYLFASYGNLDKQDHAWYYLCQALCMAHTLGLHRESSYSHFGSGEAEERRRVFWLLFVTERAYALQQTKPVMLRSSIRKPEVFNGDDPILAYGFLNLINLFEKLTPSLYDWMISDLGDEAAGQALTSSILCDLSTPISLEGVIETQQVDILITQQWLRSAMCMLPVNGSLKELPYNQHIPPSPPNVPITVGKSTMEILGAVSQAAIDSHGIGMEQKLFNVGTCVGEVTRSMSPSTAARIASSAADGKEVLWGILSALSRIRGSQSHLFPLLLERTADVLSLESPAISRILSPPPPAHEEPNAKNDYWQLVTTNRWPEDGQEAVLGESRNGYSYPHANLEQQYHTGMGQNIANESIPVV
;
A
#
# COMPACT_ATOMS: atom_id res chain seq x y z
N MET A 1 0.11 -12.01 10.47
CA MET A 1 -0.59 -13.19 11.02
C MET A 1 -1.73 -13.54 10.07
N PRO A 2 -1.81 -14.76 9.52
CA PRO A 2 -2.80 -15.08 8.48
C PRO A 2 -4.24 -14.95 9.00
N VAL A 3 -5.11 -14.33 8.19
CA VAL A 3 -6.55 -14.20 8.48
C VAL A 3 -7.39 -15.31 7.85
N PHE A 4 -6.73 -16.24 7.17
CA PHE A 4 -7.27 -17.48 6.61
C PHE A 4 -6.17 -18.55 6.65
N LYS A 5 -6.53 -19.81 6.42
CA LYS A 5 -5.58 -20.94 6.37
C LYS A 5 -4.93 -21.04 4.97
N PRO A 6 -3.62 -20.79 4.83
CA PRO A 6 -2.96 -20.79 3.52
C PRO A 6 -3.07 -22.13 2.79
N ASP A 7 -2.86 -23.25 3.50
CA ASP A 7 -2.93 -24.59 2.92
C ASP A 7 -4.32 -24.90 2.35
N GLN A 8 -5.37 -24.44 3.01
CA GLN A 8 -6.74 -24.61 2.53
C GLN A 8 -6.99 -23.76 1.28
N VAL A 9 -6.53 -22.50 1.27
CA VAL A 9 -6.65 -21.61 0.11
C VAL A 9 -5.90 -22.18 -1.10
N LEU A 10 -4.72 -22.75 -0.89
CA LEU A 10 -3.94 -23.43 -1.93
C LEU A 10 -4.60 -24.72 -2.42
N ALA A 11 -5.27 -25.47 -1.54
CA ALA A 11 -6.04 -26.63 -1.96
C ALA A 11 -7.28 -26.22 -2.76
N ASP A 12 -7.98 -25.18 -2.33
CA ASP A 12 -9.19 -24.66 -2.99
C ASP A 12 -8.87 -24.11 -4.40
N SER A 13 -7.68 -23.53 -4.60
CA SER A 13 -7.28 -23.00 -5.92
C SER A 13 -6.99 -24.09 -6.95
N ALA A 14 -6.82 -25.35 -6.54
CA ALA A 14 -6.60 -26.47 -7.46
C ALA A 14 -7.90 -26.93 -8.16
N ASP A 15 -9.07 -26.65 -7.58
CA ASP A 15 -10.37 -27.07 -8.13
C ASP A 15 -11.44 -25.97 -7.91
N PRO A 16 -11.33 -24.84 -8.63
CA PRO A 16 -12.21 -23.69 -8.42
C PRO A 16 -13.67 -23.94 -8.78
N GLU A 17 -13.96 -24.89 -9.69
CA GLU A 17 -15.31 -25.23 -10.15
C GLU A 17 -16.14 -25.93 -9.06
N CYS A 18 -15.48 -26.60 -8.12
CA CYS A 18 -16.14 -27.29 -7.01
C CYS A 18 -16.42 -26.39 -5.79
N LEU A 19 -15.99 -25.12 -5.84
CA LEU A 19 -16.16 -24.20 -4.73
C LEU A 19 -17.57 -23.62 -4.64
N SER A 20 -17.97 -23.22 -3.44
CA SER A 20 -19.16 -22.39 -3.30
C SER A 20 -18.94 -21.03 -3.97
N PRO A 21 -20.00 -20.36 -4.46
CA PRO A 21 -19.88 -19.02 -5.04
C PRO A 21 -19.18 -18.02 -4.12
N GLN A 22 -19.44 -18.09 -2.81
CA GLN A 22 -18.78 -17.22 -1.82
C GLN A 22 -17.27 -17.46 -1.74
N ARG A 23 -16.87 -18.75 -1.72
CA ARG A 23 -15.47 -19.13 -1.59
C ARG A 23 -14.68 -18.80 -2.85
N TYR A 24 -15.28 -19.05 -4.01
CA TYR A 24 -14.69 -18.68 -5.30
C TYR A 24 -14.53 -17.16 -5.44
N ALA A 25 -15.55 -16.37 -5.09
CA ALA A 25 -15.46 -14.90 -5.12
C ALA A 25 -14.35 -14.37 -4.20
N PHE A 26 -14.18 -14.98 -3.01
CA PHE A 26 -13.08 -14.66 -2.10
C PHE A 26 -11.72 -14.92 -2.74
N LEU A 27 -11.52 -16.10 -3.34
CA LEU A 27 -10.26 -16.45 -4.01
C LEU A 27 -9.96 -15.50 -5.19
N ALA A 28 -10.95 -15.22 -6.03
CA ALA A 28 -10.80 -14.30 -7.15
C ALA A 28 -10.39 -12.89 -6.68
N ALA A 29 -11.04 -12.38 -5.61
CA ALA A 29 -10.69 -11.08 -5.04
C ALA A 29 -9.28 -11.06 -4.42
N LEU A 30 -8.89 -12.13 -3.71
CA LEU A 30 -7.54 -12.28 -3.15
C LEU A 30 -6.47 -12.30 -4.25
N CYS A 31 -6.71 -13.03 -5.33
CA CYS A 31 -5.83 -13.07 -6.50
C CYS A 31 -5.71 -11.69 -7.14
N ALA A 32 -6.83 -11.00 -7.37
CA ALA A 32 -6.84 -9.64 -7.92
C ALA A 32 -6.01 -8.67 -7.08
N ALA A 33 -6.27 -8.63 -5.76
CA ALA A 33 -5.56 -7.75 -4.83
C ALA A 33 -4.04 -8.03 -4.83
N THR A 34 -3.67 -9.31 -4.80
CA THR A 34 -2.26 -9.75 -4.82
C THR A 34 -1.58 -9.34 -6.13
N HIS A 35 -2.25 -9.56 -7.28
CA HIS A 35 -1.72 -9.25 -8.60
C HIS A 35 -1.42 -7.75 -8.76
N ILE A 36 -2.40 -6.91 -8.38
CA ILE A 36 -2.32 -5.46 -8.46
C ILE A 36 -1.25 -4.93 -7.48
N GLN A 37 -1.26 -5.38 -6.23
CA GLN A 37 -0.32 -4.92 -5.21
C GLN A 37 1.14 -5.20 -5.60
N LEU A 38 1.39 -6.39 -6.14
CA LEU A 38 2.73 -6.82 -6.56
C LEU A 38 3.11 -6.29 -7.95
N LYS A 39 2.21 -5.63 -8.68
CA LYS A 39 2.41 -5.12 -10.05
C LYS A 39 2.87 -6.22 -11.01
N LEU A 40 2.22 -7.39 -10.97
CA LEU A 40 2.61 -8.55 -11.78
C LEU A 40 2.33 -8.35 -13.28
N ASP A 41 1.50 -7.38 -13.65
CA ASP A 41 1.27 -6.95 -15.04
C ASP A 41 2.51 -6.28 -15.69
N GLY A 42 3.55 -5.98 -14.91
CA GLY A 42 4.77 -5.31 -15.36
C GLY A 42 4.64 -3.77 -15.45
N PRO A 43 5.77 -3.06 -15.64
CA PRO A 43 5.77 -1.61 -15.77
C PRO A 43 5.30 -1.21 -17.18
N GLY A 44 3.99 -1.16 -17.42
CA GLY A 44 3.48 -0.71 -18.72
C GLY A 44 2.01 -0.93 -19.06
N SER A 45 1.19 -1.60 -18.24
CA SER A 45 -0.22 -1.83 -18.58
C SER A 45 -1.15 -0.64 -18.30
N HIS A 46 -0.63 0.59 -18.23
CA HIS A 46 -1.50 1.75 -18.41
C HIS A 46 -1.94 1.72 -19.87
N TYR A 47 -3.19 1.33 -20.11
CA TYR A 47 -3.84 1.40 -21.41
C TYR A 47 -3.94 2.85 -21.87
N ASP A 48 -2.85 3.43 -22.37
CA ASP A 48 -2.91 4.40 -23.45
C ASP A 48 -3.10 3.57 -24.73
N SER A 49 -4.35 3.26 -25.04
CA SER A 49 -4.72 2.48 -26.21
C SER A 49 -4.56 3.30 -27.49
N ASP A 50 -3.33 3.37 -28.00
CA ASP A 50 -3.04 3.70 -29.41
C ASP A 50 -2.02 2.74 -30.05
N GLU A 51 -1.56 1.69 -29.34
CA GLU A 51 -0.70 0.66 -29.93
C GLU A 51 -1.48 -0.65 -30.16
N GLU A 52 -1.45 -1.13 -31.42
CA GLU A 52 -2.10 -2.34 -31.87
C GLU A 52 -1.75 -3.56 -31.00
N PRO A 53 -2.72 -4.47 -30.73
CA PRO A 53 -2.46 -5.66 -29.95
C PRO A 53 -1.52 -6.60 -30.71
N MET A 54 -0.26 -6.66 -30.25
CA MET A 54 0.65 -7.74 -30.61
C MET A 54 0.02 -9.08 -30.22
N LEU A 55 0.09 -10.04 -31.14
CA LEU A 55 -0.54 -11.36 -31.08
C LEU A 55 -0.28 -12.08 -29.74
N PRO A 56 -1.26 -12.87 -29.24
CA PRO A 56 -1.15 -13.54 -27.95
C PRO A 56 -0.09 -14.64 -28.01
N ASP A 57 0.94 -14.51 -27.19
CA ASP A 57 1.73 -15.63 -26.71
C ASP A 57 0.80 -16.59 -25.93
N ASP A 58 1.03 -17.90 -26.05
CA ASP A 58 0.15 -19.02 -25.67
C ASP A 58 0.07 -19.26 -24.15
N GLY A 59 -0.12 -18.18 -23.40
CA GLY A 59 -0.41 -18.16 -21.97
C GLY A 59 -1.15 -16.87 -21.67
N THR A 60 -2.48 -16.95 -21.57
CA THR A 60 -3.33 -15.81 -21.21
C THR A 60 -2.89 -15.26 -19.87
N PHE A 61 -2.02 -14.25 -19.87
CA PHE A 61 -1.72 -13.46 -18.68
C PHE A 61 -3.01 -12.74 -18.29
N ILE A 62 -3.71 -13.27 -17.29
CA ILE A 62 -4.93 -12.65 -16.77
C ILE A 62 -4.48 -11.45 -15.94
N SER A 63 -4.85 -10.25 -16.37
CA SER A 63 -4.46 -9.04 -15.66
C SER A 63 -5.13 -8.93 -14.29
N GLY A 64 -4.54 -8.13 -13.39
CA GLY A 64 -5.13 -7.86 -12.07
C GLY A 64 -6.55 -7.29 -12.15
N GLU A 65 -6.82 -6.45 -13.15
CA GLU A 65 -8.15 -5.87 -13.40
C GLU A 65 -9.16 -6.87 -13.97
N ALA A 66 -8.70 -7.85 -14.75
CA ALA A 66 -9.55 -8.94 -15.23
C ALA A 66 -9.96 -9.86 -14.07
N LEU A 67 -9.01 -10.19 -13.16
CA LEU A 67 -9.31 -10.92 -11.92
C LEU A 67 -10.28 -10.13 -11.02
N LEU A 68 -10.11 -8.81 -10.93
CA LEU A 68 -11.02 -7.94 -10.18
C LEU A 68 -12.45 -8.01 -10.75
N SER A 69 -12.57 -7.97 -12.07
CA SER A 69 -13.85 -8.07 -12.77
C SER A 69 -14.51 -9.45 -12.55
N GLU A 70 -13.71 -10.52 -12.55
CA GLU A 70 -14.19 -11.88 -12.24
C GLU A 70 -14.66 -12.01 -10.78
N ALA A 71 -13.96 -11.40 -9.82
CA ALA A 71 -14.39 -11.38 -8.43
C ALA A 71 -15.77 -10.70 -8.25
N LEU A 72 -16.01 -9.62 -9.00
CA LEU A 72 -17.31 -8.93 -9.00
C LEU A 72 -18.41 -9.77 -9.65
N ARG A 73 -18.09 -10.47 -10.76
CA ARG A 73 -19.01 -11.39 -11.42
C ARG A 73 -19.40 -12.53 -10.48
N ALA A 74 -18.43 -13.21 -9.89
CA ALA A 74 -18.64 -14.29 -8.93
C ALA A 74 -19.49 -13.85 -7.73
N ARG A 75 -19.28 -12.62 -7.25
CA ARG A 75 -20.06 -12.04 -6.16
C ARG A 75 -21.52 -11.78 -6.53
N ALA A 76 -21.83 -11.54 -7.80
CA ALA A 76 -23.20 -11.36 -8.27
C ALA A 76 -24.02 -12.67 -8.24
N ASP A 77 -23.37 -13.82 -8.14
CA ASP A 77 -24.01 -15.14 -8.17
C ASP A 77 -24.64 -15.54 -6.81
N TYR A 78 -24.50 -14.73 -5.76
CA TYR A 78 -25.08 -15.01 -4.44
C TYR A 78 -25.49 -13.76 -3.66
N ASP A 79 -26.48 -13.91 -2.78
CA ASP A 79 -26.93 -12.81 -1.91
C ASP A 79 -26.06 -12.72 -0.64
N PHE A 80 -25.11 -11.79 -0.67
CA PHE A 80 -24.21 -11.53 0.46
C PHE A 80 -24.82 -10.64 1.55
N VAL A 81 -25.98 -10.01 1.30
CA VAL A 81 -26.65 -9.14 2.26
C VAL A 81 -27.52 -9.98 3.19
N ASP A 82 -28.31 -10.91 2.63
CA ASP A 82 -29.19 -11.79 3.40
C ASP A 82 -28.43 -12.93 4.08
N SER A 83 -27.27 -13.33 3.56
CA SER A 83 -26.45 -14.42 4.09
C SER A 83 -24.96 -14.03 4.15
N PRO A 84 -24.56 -13.10 5.03
CA PRO A 84 -23.17 -12.71 5.16
C PRO A 84 -22.34 -13.87 5.73
N SER A 85 -21.16 -14.07 5.16
CA SER A 85 -20.18 -15.06 5.60
C SER A 85 -18.80 -14.41 5.79
N LEU A 86 -17.87 -15.14 6.40
CA LEU A 86 -16.49 -14.66 6.52
C LEU A 86 -15.85 -14.49 5.13
N ASP A 87 -16.12 -15.39 4.19
CA ASP A 87 -15.67 -15.27 2.80
C ASP A 87 -16.23 -13.99 2.16
N SER A 88 -17.53 -13.70 2.26
CA SER A 88 -18.14 -12.47 1.69
C SER A 88 -17.54 -11.18 2.26
N LEU A 89 -17.18 -11.20 3.55
CA LEU A 89 -16.49 -10.10 4.21
C LEU A 89 -15.07 -9.94 3.64
N LEU A 90 -14.31 -11.04 3.54
CA LEU A 90 -12.96 -11.02 2.99
C LEU A 90 -12.97 -10.63 1.50
N THR A 91 -13.94 -11.08 0.71
CA THR A 91 -14.16 -10.60 -0.66
C THR A 91 -14.27 -9.08 -0.68
N SER A 92 -15.10 -8.49 0.20
CA SER A 92 -15.23 -7.02 0.30
C SER A 92 -13.91 -6.35 0.69
N PHE A 93 -13.17 -6.94 1.63
CA PHE A 93 -11.86 -6.44 2.04
C PHE A 93 -10.83 -6.45 0.91
N TYR A 94 -10.74 -7.53 0.13
CA TYR A 94 -9.79 -7.64 -0.98
C TYR A 94 -10.22 -6.81 -2.21
N LEU A 95 -11.52 -6.59 -2.42
CA LEU A 95 -11.99 -5.60 -3.39
C LEU A 95 -11.55 -4.18 -2.97
N PHE A 96 -11.68 -3.83 -1.69
CA PHE A 96 -11.13 -2.58 -1.16
C PHE A 96 -9.62 -2.46 -1.43
N ALA A 97 -8.85 -3.51 -1.12
CA ALA A 97 -7.41 -3.55 -1.38
C ALA A 97 -7.08 -3.36 -2.88
N SER A 98 -7.85 -3.99 -3.76
CA SER A 98 -7.68 -3.87 -5.21
C SER A 98 -7.94 -2.44 -5.69
N TYR A 99 -9.10 -1.87 -5.35
CA TYR A 99 -9.48 -0.51 -5.75
C TYR A 99 -8.58 0.55 -5.16
N GLY A 100 -8.09 0.34 -3.93
CA GLY A 100 -7.16 1.25 -3.25
C GLY A 100 -5.68 1.07 -3.63
N ASN A 101 -5.38 0.14 -4.55
CA ASN A 101 -4.09 0.10 -5.25
C ASN A 101 -4.22 0.59 -6.71
N LEU A 102 -5.45 0.83 -7.17
CA LEU A 102 -5.79 1.34 -8.51
C LEU A 102 -6.19 2.83 -8.47
N ASP A 103 -6.00 3.51 -7.34
CA ASP A 103 -6.38 4.91 -7.16
C ASP A 103 -7.87 5.25 -7.32
N LYS A 104 -8.73 4.29 -6.97
CA LYS A 104 -10.20 4.43 -7.05
C LYS A 104 -10.79 4.61 -5.65
N GLN A 105 -10.48 5.74 -5.00
CA GLN A 105 -10.83 6.01 -3.58
C GLN A 105 -12.29 5.78 -3.20
N ASP A 106 -13.23 6.24 -4.02
CA ASP A 106 -14.66 6.10 -3.69
C ASP A 106 -15.09 4.63 -3.71
N HIS A 107 -14.54 3.83 -4.62
CA HIS A 107 -14.78 2.38 -4.67
C HIS A 107 -14.11 1.70 -3.48
N ALA A 108 -12.85 2.03 -3.19
CA ALA A 108 -12.13 1.50 -2.05
C ALA A 108 -12.92 1.76 -0.75
N TRP A 109 -13.31 3.02 -0.49
CA TRP A 109 -14.11 3.38 0.67
C TRP A 109 -15.45 2.61 0.75
N TYR A 110 -16.15 2.48 -0.38
CA TYR A 110 -17.40 1.72 -0.45
C TYR A 110 -17.22 0.26 -0.03
N TYR A 111 -16.20 -0.42 -0.55
CA TYR A 111 -15.93 -1.83 -0.22
C TYR A 111 -15.40 -2.02 1.21
N LEU A 112 -14.63 -1.06 1.74
CA LEU A 112 -14.22 -1.07 3.13
C LEU A 112 -15.45 -0.96 4.04
N CYS A 113 -16.35 0.00 3.80
CA CYS A 113 -17.60 0.13 4.53
C CYS A 113 -18.44 -1.15 4.49
N GLN A 114 -18.51 -1.85 3.35
CA GLN A 114 -19.19 -3.13 3.27
C GLN A 114 -18.56 -4.18 4.19
N ALA A 115 -17.23 -4.33 4.20
CA ALA A 115 -16.54 -5.26 5.07
C ALA A 115 -16.79 -4.94 6.56
N LEU A 116 -16.75 -3.65 6.93
CA LEU A 116 -17.03 -3.18 8.29
C LEU A 116 -18.48 -3.47 8.71
N CYS A 117 -19.45 -3.21 7.83
CA CYS A 117 -20.86 -3.54 8.06
C CYS A 117 -21.05 -5.06 8.25
N MET A 118 -20.44 -5.89 7.40
CA MET A 118 -20.50 -7.35 7.55
C MET A 118 -19.88 -7.82 8.87
N ALA A 119 -18.77 -7.23 9.31
CA ALA A 119 -18.16 -7.55 10.61
C ALA A 119 -19.12 -7.28 11.77
N HIS A 120 -19.92 -6.21 11.67
CA HIS A 120 -20.98 -5.94 12.65
C HIS A 120 -22.13 -6.95 12.56
N THR A 121 -22.62 -7.26 11.36
CA THR A 121 -23.70 -8.24 11.16
C THR A 121 -23.32 -9.64 11.65
N LEU A 122 -22.06 -10.05 11.42
CA LEU A 122 -21.50 -11.32 11.91
C LEU A 122 -21.19 -11.31 13.42
N GLY A 123 -21.37 -10.17 14.12
CA GLY A 123 -21.14 -10.07 15.56
C GLY A 123 -19.66 -10.11 15.97
N LEU A 124 -18.72 -9.84 15.06
CA LEU A 124 -17.27 -9.91 15.34
C LEU A 124 -16.80 -8.87 16.38
N HIS A 125 -17.56 -7.79 16.53
CA HIS A 125 -17.33 -6.72 17.51
C HIS A 125 -17.72 -7.09 18.95
N ARG A 126 -18.31 -8.27 19.20
CA ARG A 126 -18.79 -8.68 20.52
C ARG A 126 -17.98 -9.85 21.04
N GLU A 127 -17.32 -9.70 22.19
CA GLU A 127 -16.49 -10.77 22.77
C GLU A 127 -17.29 -12.05 23.05
N SER A 128 -18.58 -11.93 23.39
CA SER A 128 -19.44 -13.09 23.65
C SER A 128 -19.69 -13.97 22.41
N SER A 129 -19.63 -13.41 21.19
CA SER A 129 -19.92 -14.17 19.97
C SER A 129 -18.89 -15.27 19.71
N TYR A 130 -17.66 -15.08 20.17
CA TYR A 130 -16.54 -16.01 19.98
C TYR A 130 -16.74 -17.35 20.70
N SER A 131 -17.54 -17.37 21.77
CA SER A 131 -17.85 -18.60 22.52
C SER A 131 -18.67 -19.63 21.74
N HIS A 132 -19.29 -19.22 20.63
CA HIS A 132 -20.07 -20.09 19.75
C HIS A 132 -19.22 -20.86 18.74
N PHE A 133 -17.93 -20.52 18.59
CA PHE A 133 -17.03 -21.13 17.62
C PHE A 133 -15.98 -22.02 18.30
N GLY A 134 -15.41 -22.94 17.54
CA GLY A 134 -14.19 -23.64 17.96
C GLY A 134 -13.04 -22.64 18.16
N SER A 135 -12.11 -22.95 19.05
CA SER A 135 -11.02 -22.01 19.43
C SER A 135 -10.20 -21.50 18.23
N GLY A 136 -9.92 -22.36 17.25
CA GLY A 136 -9.18 -21.96 16.05
C GLY A 136 -9.97 -20.98 15.15
N GLU A 137 -11.26 -21.25 14.94
CA GLU A 137 -12.13 -20.35 14.16
C GLU A 137 -12.37 -19.02 14.91
N ALA A 138 -12.52 -19.08 16.23
CA ALA A 138 -12.65 -17.89 17.06
C ALA A 138 -11.44 -16.96 16.92
N GLU A 139 -10.21 -17.50 16.96
CA GLU A 139 -9.00 -16.70 16.76
C GLU A 139 -8.85 -16.21 15.32
N GLU A 140 -9.23 -16.99 14.31
CA GLU A 140 -9.27 -16.52 12.90
C GLU A 140 -10.19 -15.30 12.73
N ARG A 141 -11.43 -15.39 13.23
CA ARG A 141 -12.40 -14.28 13.22
C ARG A 141 -11.91 -13.06 13.99
N ARG A 142 -11.19 -13.28 15.10
CA ARG A 142 -10.58 -12.21 15.90
C ARG A 142 -9.51 -11.48 15.12
N ARG A 143 -8.66 -12.21 14.39
CA ARG A 143 -7.66 -11.61 13.49
C ARG A 143 -8.31 -10.79 12.40
N VAL A 144 -9.39 -11.28 11.78
CA VAL A 144 -10.16 -10.53 10.77
C VAL A 144 -10.71 -9.22 11.35
N PHE A 145 -11.29 -9.24 12.55
CA PHE A 145 -11.78 -8.03 13.21
C PHE A 145 -10.66 -7.00 13.41
N TRP A 146 -9.52 -7.42 13.96
CA TRP A 146 -8.40 -6.53 14.22
C TRP A 146 -7.70 -6.03 12.95
N LEU A 147 -7.73 -6.83 11.88
CA LEU A 147 -7.29 -6.40 10.55
C LEU A 147 -8.15 -5.24 10.07
N LEU A 148 -9.48 -5.41 10.10
CA LEU A 148 -10.41 -4.34 9.74
C LEU A 148 -10.24 -3.09 10.62
N PHE A 149 -10.01 -3.27 11.92
CA PHE A 149 -9.79 -2.16 12.86
C PHE A 149 -8.57 -1.30 12.49
N VAL A 150 -7.43 -1.96 12.19
CA VAL A 150 -6.18 -1.30 11.78
C VAL A 150 -6.35 -0.62 10.42
N THR A 151 -6.92 -1.34 9.45
CA THR A 151 -7.15 -0.85 8.10
C THR A 151 -8.09 0.35 8.07
N GLU A 152 -9.23 0.28 8.78
CA GLU A 152 -10.19 1.37 8.89
C GLU A 152 -9.50 2.65 9.35
N ARG A 153 -8.71 2.56 10.42
CA ARG A 153 -8.04 3.72 11.03
C ARG A 153 -6.97 4.31 10.14
N ALA A 154 -6.18 3.47 9.48
CA ALA A 154 -5.17 3.91 8.52
C ALA A 154 -5.82 4.66 7.36
N TYR A 155 -6.82 4.04 6.74
CA TYR A 155 -7.51 4.60 5.58
C TYR A 155 -8.30 5.86 5.94
N ALA A 156 -8.99 5.86 7.09
CA ALA A 156 -9.75 7.00 7.58
C ALA A 156 -8.87 8.20 7.91
N LEU A 157 -7.66 7.98 8.43
CA LEU A 157 -6.72 9.05 8.71
C LEU A 157 -6.26 9.73 7.41
N GLN A 158 -5.99 8.94 6.38
CA GLN A 158 -5.52 9.43 5.08
C GLN A 158 -6.61 10.14 4.29
N GLN A 159 -7.82 9.59 4.33
CA GLN A 159 -8.92 10.03 3.48
C GLN A 159 -9.89 10.99 4.20
N THR A 160 -9.59 11.36 5.44
CA THR A 160 -10.46 12.17 6.32
C THR A 160 -11.87 11.55 6.41
N LYS A 161 -11.95 10.26 6.78
CA LYS A 161 -13.20 9.51 6.90
C LYS A 161 -13.53 9.19 8.37
N PRO A 162 -14.80 8.91 8.71
CA PRO A 162 -15.16 8.48 10.06
C PRO A 162 -14.72 7.05 10.35
N VAL A 163 -14.65 6.70 11.64
CA VAL A 163 -14.36 5.33 12.11
C VAL A 163 -15.54 4.74 12.87
N MET A 164 -15.90 3.51 12.54
CA MET A 164 -17.01 2.76 13.11
C MET A 164 -16.54 1.75 14.16
N LEU A 165 -15.44 1.03 13.91
CA LEU A 165 -14.99 -0.01 14.83
C LEU A 165 -14.43 0.56 16.14
N ARG A 166 -14.57 -0.21 17.21
CA ARG A 166 -14.09 0.09 18.56
C ARG A 166 -13.21 -1.05 19.04
N SER A 167 -12.24 -0.77 19.91
CA SER A 167 -11.44 -1.81 20.59
C SER A 167 -12.31 -2.50 21.65
N SER A 168 -13.21 -3.38 21.21
CA SER A 168 -14.29 -3.96 22.03
C SER A 168 -14.12 -5.44 22.34
N ILE A 169 -13.06 -6.06 21.83
CA ILE A 169 -12.78 -7.50 21.96
C ILE A 169 -11.32 -7.69 22.42
N ARG A 170 -10.97 -8.87 22.95
CA ARG A 170 -9.56 -9.17 23.25
C ARG A 170 -8.72 -9.25 21.97
N LYS A 171 -7.42 -8.97 22.11
CA LYS A 171 -6.44 -9.10 21.02
C LYS A 171 -6.21 -10.57 20.64
N PRO A 172 -5.77 -10.85 19.40
CA PRO A 172 -5.47 -12.21 18.97
C PRO A 172 -4.35 -12.83 19.82
N GLU A 173 -4.52 -14.10 20.16
CA GLU A 173 -3.50 -14.90 20.84
C GLU A 173 -2.85 -15.85 19.85
N VAL A 174 -1.62 -16.28 20.13
CA VAL A 174 -0.97 -17.34 19.34
C VAL A 174 -1.69 -18.65 19.65
N PHE A 175 -2.31 -19.26 18.64
CA PHE A 175 -3.06 -20.49 18.79
C PHE A 175 -2.41 -21.65 18.01
N ASN A 176 -2.51 -22.87 18.56
CA ASN A 176 -1.91 -24.13 18.07
C ASN A 176 -1.50 -24.16 16.57
N GLY A 177 -0.19 -24.17 16.31
CA GLY A 177 0.38 -24.29 14.97
C GLY A 177 0.65 -22.97 14.26
N ASP A 178 0.12 -21.84 14.76
CA ASP A 178 0.49 -20.51 14.29
C ASP A 178 1.93 -20.18 14.73
N ASP A 179 2.74 -19.64 13.82
CA ASP A 179 4.09 -19.17 14.15
C ASP A 179 3.99 -17.97 15.11
N PRO A 180 4.45 -18.08 16.37
CA PRO A 180 4.38 -17.00 17.36
C PRO A 180 5.00 -15.69 16.85
N ILE A 181 6.02 -15.80 15.98
CA ILE A 181 6.74 -14.68 15.39
C ILE A 181 5.78 -13.76 14.61
N LEU A 182 4.80 -14.34 13.90
CA LEU A 182 3.88 -13.57 13.06
C LEU A 182 2.82 -12.81 13.86
N ALA A 183 2.59 -13.17 15.12
CA ALA A 183 1.61 -12.52 15.99
C ALA A 183 2.15 -11.22 16.59
N TYR A 184 3.43 -11.18 16.99
CA TYR A 184 4.03 -10.00 17.63
C TYR A 184 3.97 -8.76 16.75
N GLY A 185 4.27 -8.90 15.46
CA GLY A 185 4.19 -7.76 14.54
C GLY A 185 2.77 -7.21 14.39
N PHE A 186 1.78 -8.11 14.28
CA PHE A 186 0.38 -7.71 14.18
C PHE A 186 -0.14 -7.04 15.46
N LEU A 187 0.24 -7.55 16.63
CA LEU A 187 -0.09 -6.94 17.92
C LEU A 187 0.50 -5.53 18.06
N ASN A 188 1.73 -5.32 17.59
CA ASN A 188 2.35 -3.99 17.59
C ASN A 188 1.61 -3.00 16.69
N LEU A 189 1.16 -3.43 15.51
CA LEU A 189 0.31 -2.60 14.65
C LEU A 189 -1.03 -2.26 15.32
N ILE A 190 -1.68 -3.24 15.94
CA ILE A 190 -2.91 -3.00 16.72
C ILE A 190 -2.65 -1.94 17.80
N ASN A 191 -1.58 -2.10 18.58
CA ASN A 191 -1.21 -1.16 19.65
C ASN A 191 -0.95 0.27 19.13
N LEU A 192 -0.37 0.41 17.94
CA LEU A 192 -0.16 1.71 17.30
C LEU A 192 -1.49 2.37 16.94
N PHE A 193 -2.38 1.64 16.26
CA PHE A 193 -3.66 2.20 15.81
C PHE A 193 -4.68 2.37 16.92
N GLU A 194 -4.58 1.66 18.04
CA GLU A 194 -5.40 1.91 19.23
C GLU A 194 -5.15 3.29 19.85
N LYS A 195 -3.95 3.86 19.68
CA LYS A 195 -3.64 5.24 20.12
C LYS A 195 -4.46 6.29 19.35
N LEU A 196 -4.96 5.93 18.16
CA LEU A 196 -5.84 6.79 17.37
C LEU A 196 -7.29 6.57 17.81
N THR A 197 -7.71 7.39 18.77
CA THR A 197 -9.04 7.31 19.37
C THR A 197 -10.13 7.80 18.40
N PRO A 198 -11.39 7.33 18.53
CA PRO A 198 -12.50 7.83 17.70
C PRO A 198 -12.65 9.36 17.74
N SER A 199 -12.35 9.99 18.88
CA SER A 199 -12.38 11.45 19.04
C SER A 199 -11.45 12.19 18.08
N LEU A 200 -10.34 11.56 17.65
CA LEU A 200 -9.45 12.14 16.64
C LEU A 200 -10.20 12.29 15.31
N TYR A 201 -10.89 11.23 14.89
CA TYR A 201 -11.64 11.20 13.64
C TYR A 201 -12.88 12.10 13.69
N ASP A 202 -13.59 12.10 14.82
CA ASP A 202 -14.73 13.00 15.04
C ASP A 202 -14.29 14.47 14.94
N TRP A 203 -13.11 14.81 15.47
CA TRP A 203 -12.53 16.14 15.33
C TRP A 203 -12.12 16.46 13.89
N MET A 204 -11.43 15.53 13.20
CA MET A 204 -10.97 15.73 11.81
C MET A 204 -12.12 16.03 10.83
N ILE A 205 -13.31 15.50 11.10
CA ILE A 205 -14.50 15.67 10.24
C ILE A 205 -15.35 16.85 10.69
N SER A 206 -15.12 17.39 11.89
CA SER A 206 -15.93 18.47 12.44
C SER A 206 -15.49 19.82 11.88
N ASP A 207 -16.33 20.43 11.05
CA ASP A 207 -16.15 21.81 10.54
C ASP A 207 -16.20 22.89 11.64
N LEU A 208 -16.63 22.51 12.86
CA LEU A 208 -16.81 23.40 14.03
C LEU A 208 -15.94 22.98 15.23
N GLY A 209 -14.93 22.14 15.00
CA GLY A 209 -14.06 21.62 16.05
C GLY A 209 -13.29 22.72 16.77
N ASP A 210 -13.14 22.59 18.10
CA ASP A 210 -12.25 23.45 18.87
C ASP A 210 -10.78 23.16 18.50
N GLU A 211 -10.14 24.13 17.86
CA GLU A 211 -8.73 24.09 17.43
C GLU A 211 -7.78 23.71 18.58
N ALA A 212 -8.01 24.25 19.78
CA ALA A 212 -7.16 24.00 20.94
C ALA A 212 -7.31 22.56 21.45
N ALA A 213 -8.55 22.05 21.43
CA ALA A 213 -8.83 20.66 21.80
C ALA A 213 -8.23 19.67 20.79
N GLY A 214 -8.34 19.98 19.49
CA GLY A 214 -7.69 19.22 18.42
C GLY A 214 -6.17 19.16 18.59
N GLN A 215 -5.56 20.32 18.85
CA GLN A 215 -4.11 20.41 19.06
C GLN A 215 -3.64 19.63 20.30
N ALA A 216 -4.39 19.70 21.40
CA ALA A 216 -4.08 18.94 22.61
C ALA A 216 -4.18 17.43 22.35
N LEU A 217 -5.18 17.00 21.59
CA LEU A 217 -5.38 15.60 21.23
C LEU A 217 -4.26 15.07 20.33
N THR A 218 -3.91 15.77 19.25
CA THR A 218 -2.82 15.37 18.35
C THR A 218 -1.48 15.35 19.08
N SER A 219 -1.24 16.30 19.99
CA SER A 219 -0.02 16.35 20.82
C SER A 219 0.06 15.17 21.80
N SER A 220 -1.07 14.79 22.41
CA SER A 220 -1.14 13.61 23.28
C SER A 220 -0.85 12.33 22.52
N ILE A 221 -1.51 12.13 21.37
CA ILE A 221 -1.31 10.96 20.51
C ILE A 221 0.14 10.91 20.01
N LEU A 222 0.71 12.04 19.61
CA LEU A 222 2.12 12.12 19.19
C LEU A 222 3.09 11.72 20.31
N CYS A 223 2.81 12.10 21.55
CA CYS A 223 3.58 11.67 22.72
C CYS A 223 3.51 10.14 22.89
N ASP A 224 2.29 9.58 22.84
CA ASP A 224 2.06 8.14 22.94
C ASP A 224 2.71 7.38 21.79
N LEU A 225 2.70 7.91 20.56
CA LEU A 225 3.35 7.31 19.41
C LEU A 225 4.87 7.37 19.48
N SER A 226 5.45 8.24 20.32
CA SER A 226 6.89 8.38 20.47
C SER A 226 7.48 7.37 21.47
N THR A 227 6.66 6.54 22.12
CA THR A 227 7.14 5.46 23.00
C THR A 227 7.86 4.37 22.19
N PRO A 228 9.04 3.90 22.62
CA PRO A 228 9.74 2.80 21.96
C PRO A 228 8.87 1.54 21.89
N ILE A 229 8.89 0.86 20.74
CA ILE A 229 8.17 -0.39 20.51
C ILE A 229 9.15 -1.55 20.69
N SER A 230 8.77 -2.56 21.47
CA SER A 230 9.57 -3.79 21.57
C SER A 230 9.46 -4.59 20.27
N LEU A 231 10.60 -4.92 19.68
CA LEU A 231 10.72 -5.72 18.46
C LEU A 231 11.29 -7.12 18.73
N GLU A 232 11.41 -7.50 20.00
CA GLU A 232 11.87 -8.83 20.38
C GLU A 232 10.96 -9.90 19.76
N GLY A 233 11.55 -10.83 19.01
CA GLY A 233 10.82 -11.90 18.33
C GLY A 233 10.05 -11.48 17.07
N VAL A 234 10.19 -10.24 16.59
CA VAL A 234 9.56 -9.74 15.35
C VAL A 234 10.52 -9.91 14.18
N ILE A 235 10.07 -10.46 13.05
CA ILE A 235 10.89 -10.59 11.83
C ILE A 235 11.16 -9.23 11.16
N GLU A 236 12.29 -9.11 10.48
CA GLU A 236 12.75 -7.86 9.83
C GLU A 236 11.65 -7.20 8.98
N THR A 237 10.99 -7.96 8.10
CA THR A 237 9.88 -7.46 7.28
C THR A 237 8.78 -6.78 8.12
N GLN A 238 8.39 -7.37 9.24
CA GLN A 238 7.38 -6.78 10.13
C GLN A 238 7.94 -5.61 10.94
N GLN A 239 9.21 -5.66 11.36
CA GLN A 239 9.86 -4.54 12.05
C GLN A 239 9.83 -3.28 11.19
N VAL A 240 10.16 -3.41 9.89
CA VAL A 240 10.10 -2.31 8.93
C VAL A 240 8.69 -1.73 8.85
N ASP A 241 7.66 -2.56 8.69
CA ASP A 241 6.28 -2.06 8.62
C ASP A 241 5.88 -1.31 9.90
N ILE A 242 6.17 -1.88 11.07
CA ILE A 242 5.81 -1.28 12.37
C ILE A 242 6.51 0.06 12.57
N LEU A 243 7.83 0.11 12.36
CA LEU A 243 8.63 1.29 12.63
C LEU A 243 8.33 2.41 11.62
N ILE A 244 8.19 2.08 10.33
CA ILE A 244 7.81 3.07 9.32
C ILE A 244 6.37 3.53 9.53
N THR A 245 5.44 2.63 9.89
CA THR A 245 4.06 3.02 10.26
C THR A 245 4.05 3.95 11.47
N GLN A 246 4.87 3.69 12.50
CA GLN A 246 5.02 4.59 13.64
C GLN A 246 5.50 5.97 13.19
N GLN A 247 6.53 6.06 12.34
CA GLN A 247 7.02 7.34 11.81
C GLN A 247 5.98 8.06 10.96
N TRP A 248 5.27 7.32 10.12
CA TRP A 248 4.17 7.84 9.32
C TRP A 248 3.06 8.43 10.20
N LEU A 249 2.59 7.71 11.23
CA LEU A 249 1.58 8.20 12.17
C LEU A 249 2.06 9.46 12.92
N ARG A 250 3.33 9.50 13.35
CA ARG A 250 3.93 10.69 13.97
C ARG A 250 3.93 11.88 13.01
N SER A 251 4.31 11.67 11.75
CA SER A 251 4.26 12.71 10.71
C SER A 251 2.82 13.18 10.44
N ALA A 252 1.85 12.29 10.44
CA ALA A 252 0.44 12.64 10.27
C ALA A 252 -0.04 13.53 11.41
N MET A 253 0.26 13.20 12.67
CA MET A 253 -0.10 14.05 13.82
C MET A 253 0.54 15.44 13.76
N CYS A 254 1.72 15.57 13.14
CA CYS A 254 2.38 16.84 12.90
C CYS A 254 1.74 17.67 11.78
N MET A 255 1.10 17.01 10.80
CA MET A 255 0.57 17.63 9.59
C MET A 255 -0.94 17.85 9.60
N LEU A 256 -1.67 17.23 10.53
CA LEU A 256 -3.11 17.46 10.67
C LEU A 256 -3.33 18.96 10.87
N PRO A 257 -3.96 19.66 9.90
CA PRO A 257 -4.17 21.08 10.03
C PRO A 257 -5.14 21.33 11.18
N VAL A 258 -5.14 22.57 11.65
CA VAL A 258 -6.06 23.04 12.67
C VAL A 258 -7.54 22.79 12.27
N ASN A 259 -7.82 22.66 10.96
CA ASN A 259 -9.14 22.37 10.37
C ASN A 259 -9.33 20.90 9.88
N GLY A 260 -8.48 19.94 10.29
CA GLY A 260 -8.83 18.52 10.28
C GLY A 260 -8.60 17.67 9.01
N SER A 261 -8.23 18.22 7.85
CA SER A 261 -8.06 17.42 6.61
C SER A 261 -6.63 17.39 6.04
N LEU A 262 -6.08 16.18 5.81
CA LEU A 262 -4.80 16.00 5.11
C LEU A 262 -4.88 16.20 3.58
N LYS A 263 -6.10 16.25 3.01
CA LYS A 263 -6.31 16.36 1.56
C LYS A 263 -6.10 17.77 1.02
N GLU A 264 -6.30 18.77 1.86
CA GLU A 264 -6.22 20.18 1.50
C GLU A 264 -5.17 20.87 2.34
N LEU A 265 -3.89 20.54 2.12
CA LEU A 265 -2.82 21.46 2.47
C LEU A 265 -2.71 22.46 1.31
N PRO A 266 -3.31 23.67 1.39
CA PRO A 266 -3.02 24.70 0.41
C PRO A 266 -1.51 24.97 0.41
N TYR A 267 -0.96 25.01 -0.80
CA TYR A 267 0.46 25.28 -1.11
C TYR A 267 1.01 26.59 -0.50
N ASN A 268 0.15 27.40 0.12
CA ASN A 268 0.53 28.63 0.77
C ASN A 268 -0.17 28.75 2.12
N GLN A 269 0.65 28.84 3.17
CA GLN A 269 0.30 29.30 4.53
C GLN A 269 -0.44 28.29 5.42
N HIS A 270 0.30 27.35 6.01
CA HIS A 270 0.05 26.99 7.40
C HIS A 270 1.36 26.57 8.08
N ILE A 271 1.66 27.18 9.22
CA ILE A 271 2.75 26.74 10.10
C ILE A 271 2.32 25.39 10.68
N PRO A 272 3.16 24.35 10.62
CA PRO A 272 2.83 23.05 11.20
C PRO A 272 2.53 23.25 12.70
N PRO A 273 1.42 22.67 13.21
CA PRO A 273 0.99 22.86 14.59
C PRO A 273 2.00 22.37 15.65
N SER A 274 2.91 21.47 15.25
CA SER A 274 3.91 20.87 16.12
C SER A 274 5.29 21.54 15.99
N PRO A 275 6.14 21.45 17.03
CA PRO A 275 7.49 21.98 16.98
C PRO A 275 8.28 21.43 15.77
N PRO A 276 9.03 22.28 15.04
CA PRO A 276 9.69 21.93 13.78
C PRO A 276 10.73 20.79 13.90
N ASN A 277 11.20 20.48 15.11
CA ASN A 277 12.15 19.38 15.33
C ASN A 277 11.51 17.99 15.18
N VAL A 278 10.21 17.82 15.43
CA VAL A 278 9.57 16.50 15.39
C VAL A 278 9.54 15.95 13.97
N PRO A 279 9.05 16.66 12.94
CA PRO A 279 9.06 16.18 11.55
C PRO A 279 10.46 15.83 11.03
N ILE A 280 11.47 16.63 11.36
CA ILE A 280 12.86 16.34 10.98
C ILE A 280 13.37 15.07 11.67
N THR A 281 13.05 14.89 12.95
CA THR A 281 13.42 13.67 13.70
C THR A 281 12.71 12.44 13.16
N VAL A 282 11.43 12.57 12.77
CA VAL A 282 10.66 11.52 12.13
C VAL A 282 11.31 11.11 10.80
N GLY A 283 11.61 12.06 9.92
CA GLY A 283 12.29 11.79 8.66
C GLY A 283 13.68 11.18 8.84
N LYS A 284 14.47 11.67 9.81
CA LYS A 284 15.76 11.06 10.19
C LYS A 284 15.60 9.60 10.64
N SER A 285 14.64 9.34 11.53
CA SER A 285 14.37 7.99 12.05
C SER A 285 13.96 7.06 10.91
N THR A 286 13.11 7.53 9.99
CA THR A 286 12.76 6.81 8.76
C THR A 286 14.00 6.42 7.95
N MET A 287 14.94 7.35 7.75
CA MET A 287 16.17 7.06 7.01
C MET A 287 17.10 6.08 7.73
N GLU A 288 17.20 6.16 9.06
CA GLU A 288 17.95 5.20 9.88
C GLU A 288 17.36 3.80 9.76
N ILE A 289 16.03 3.67 9.80
CA ILE A 289 15.33 2.39 9.60
C ILE A 289 15.63 1.82 8.22
N LEU A 290 15.43 2.61 7.15
CA LEU A 290 15.67 2.17 5.78
C LEU A 290 17.13 1.78 5.53
N GLY A 291 18.09 2.46 6.18
CA GLY A 291 19.51 2.15 6.08
C GLY A 291 19.95 0.91 6.87
N ALA A 292 19.14 0.44 7.82
CA ALA A 292 19.48 -0.67 8.72
C ALA A 292 18.89 -2.02 8.31
N VAL A 293 18.03 -2.06 7.29
CA VAL A 293 17.25 -3.25 6.90
C VAL A 293 17.51 -3.67 5.46
N SER A 294 17.19 -4.91 5.13
CA SER A 294 17.33 -5.42 3.77
C SER A 294 16.35 -4.75 2.79
N GLN A 295 16.78 -4.59 1.52
CA GLN A 295 15.91 -4.08 0.46
C GLN A 295 14.67 -4.98 0.25
N ALA A 296 14.83 -6.29 0.40
CA ALA A 296 13.73 -7.25 0.31
C ALA A 296 12.65 -7.01 1.38
N ALA A 297 13.04 -6.66 2.61
CA ALA A 297 12.11 -6.32 3.69
C ALA A 297 11.37 -4.99 3.45
N ILE A 298 11.96 -4.05 2.72
CA ILE A 298 11.30 -2.80 2.30
C ILE A 298 10.30 -3.10 1.18
N ASP A 299 10.74 -3.85 0.17
CA ASP A 299 9.99 -4.08 -1.06
C ASP A 299 8.75 -4.98 -0.85
N SER A 300 8.74 -5.83 0.17
CA SER A 300 7.61 -6.72 0.50
C SER A 300 6.31 -5.99 0.86
N HIS A 301 6.38 -4.70 1.20
CA HIS A 301 5.23 -3.89 1.62
C HIS A 301 4.51 -3.18 0.46
N GLY A 302 5.07 -3.26 -0.75
CA GLY A 302 4.43 -2.73 -1.96
C GLY A 302 4.15 -1.22 -1.90
N ILE A 303 3.00 -0.83 -2.45
CA ILE A 303 2.60 0.56 -2.67
C ILE A 303 2.40 1.32 -1.35
N GLY A 304 1.94 0.63 -0.29
CA GLY A 304 1.74 1.24 1.02
C GLY A 304 3.04 1.81 1.64
N MET A 305 4.20 1.22 1.35
CA MET A 305 5.49 1.75 1.78
C MET A 305 5.86 3.03 1.02
N GLU A 306 5.68 3.02 -0.30
CA GLU A 306 5.93 4.19 -1.16
C GLU A 306 5.14 5.41 -0.64
N GLN A 307 3.86 5.24 -0.31
CA GLN A 307 3.03 6.32 0.20
C GLN A 307 3.46 6.81 1.59
N LYS A 308 3.79 5.91 2.52
CA LYS A 308 4.27 6.30 3.86
C LYS A 308 5.52 7.17 3.73
N LEU A 309 6.47 6.79 2.86
CA LEU A 309 7.67 7.58 2.58
C LEU A 309 7.34 8.93 1.94
N PHE A 310 6.43 8.97 0.97
CA PHE A 310 5.96 10.20 0.35
C PHE A 310 5.32 11.17 1.36
N ASN A 311 4.47 10.66 2.27
CA ASN A 311 3.83 11.47 3.31
C ASN A 311 4.87 12.03 4.30
N VAL A 312 5.83 11.21 4.75
CA VAL A 312 6.92 11.67 5.62
C VAL A 312 7.76 12.72 4.88
N GLY A 313 8.09 12.51 3.61
CA GLY A 313 8.83 13.46 2.79
C GLY A 313 8.09 14.79 2.64
N THR A 314 6.79 14.75 2.37
CA THR A 314 5.95 15.96 2.28
C THR A 314 5.97 16.71 3.61
N CYS A 315 5.82 16.02 4.74
CA CYS A 315 5.87 16.61 6.07
C CYS A 315 7.21 17.31 6.35
N VAL A 316 8.33 16.66 6.03
CA VAL A 316 9.67 17.24 6.16
C VAL A 316 9.83 18.47 5.24
N GLY A 317 9.30 18.41 4.02
CA GLY A 317 9.34 19.50 3.04
C GLY A 317 8.66 20.76 3.54
N GLU A 318 7.41 20.64 3.99
CA GLU A 318 6.62 21.76 4.53
C GLU A 318 7.29 22.42 5.73
N VAL A 319 7.77 21.58 6.65
CA VAL A 319 8.42 22.05 7.87
C VAL A 319 9.74 22.74 7.56
N THR A 320 10.56 22.19 6.67
CA THR A 320 11.83 22.80 6.23
C THR A 320 11.61 24.14 5.53
N ARG A 321 10.56 24.26 4.71
CA ARG A 321 10.18 25.51 4.04
C ARG A 321 9.80 26.63 5.00
N SER A 322 9.07 26.27 6.06
CA SER A 322 8.54 27.24 7.05
C SER A 322 9.59 27.72 8.07
N MET A 323 10.74 27.05 8.18
CA MET A 323 11.75 27.39 9.20
C MET A 323 12.56 28.64 8.86
N SER A 324 12.84 29.45 9.89
CA SER A 324 13.87 30.48 9.76
C SER A 324 15.28 29.86 9.68
N PRO A 325 16.26 30.53 9.02
CA PRO A 325 17.63 30.01 8.91
C PRO A 325 18.29 29.69 10.25
N SER A 326 18.02 30.49 11.30
CA SER A 326 18.54 30.25 12.65
C SER A 326 17.94 29.02 13.31
N THR A 327 16.65 28.76 13.07
CA THR A 327 15.96 27.57 13.58
C THR A 327 16.45 26.32 12.86
N ALA A 328 16.59 26.38 11.52
CA ALA A 328 17.13 25.31 10.70
C ALA A 328 18.54 24.90 11.16
N ALA A 329 19.45 25.86 11.38
CA ALA A 329 20.81 25.57 11.85
C ALA A 329 20.83 24.90 13.25
N ARG A 330 19.95 25.33 14.16
CA ARG A 330 19.79 24.70 15.49
C ARG A 330 19.27 23.27 15.40
N ILE A 331 18.32 23.01 14.52
CA ILE A 331 17.78 21.66 14.33
C ILE A 331 18.80 20.77 13.63
N ALA A 332 19.51 21.27 12.61
CA ALA A 332 20.55 20.53 11.92
C ALA A 332 21.66 20.03 12.87
N SER A 333 22.06 20.88 13.83
CA SER A 333 23.07 20.51 14.84
C SER A 333 22.58 19.56 15.93
N SER A 334 21.27 19.44 16.16
CA SER A 334 20.70 18.59 17.21
C SER A 334 20.02 17.31 16.69
N ALA A 335 19.56 17.30 15.44
CA ALA A 335 18.84 16.19 14.82
C ALA A 335 19.44 15.84 13.44
N ALA A 336 19.05 16.56 12.39
CA ALA A 336 19.52 16.41 11.01
C ALA A 336 19.15 17.65 10.18
N ASP A 337 19.82 17.87 9.05
CA ASP A 337 19.40 18.87 8.07
C ASP A 337 18.16 18.37 7.30
N GLY A 338 17.11 19.18 7.22
CA GLY A 338 15.88 18.82 6.50
C GLY A 338 16.10 18.54 5.02
N LYS A 339 17.06 19.22 4.38
CA LYS A 339 17.42 18.96 2.97
C LYS A 339 18.06 17.59 2.79
N GLU A 340 18.96 17.20 3.70
CA GLU A 340 19.60 15.88 3.68
C GLU A 340 18.57 14.77 3.87
N VAL A 341 17.64 14.95 4.81
CA VAL A 341 16.54 14.01 5.05
C VAL A 341 15.65 13.86 3.82
N LEU A 342 15.26 14.98 3.17
CA LEU A 342 14.48 14.96 1.93
C LEU A 342 15.20 14.21 0.80
N TRP A 343 16.49 14.46 0.61
CA TRP A 343 17.30 13.74 -0.37
C TRP A 343 17.35 12.24 -0.08
N GLY A 344 17.45 11.85 1.19
CA GLY A 344 17.36 10.44 1.59
C GLY A 344 16.04 9.80 1.18
N ILE A 345 14.91 10.46 1.44
CA ILE A 345 13.58 9.95 1.11
C ILE A 345 13.38 9.86 -0.41
N LEU A 346 13.78 10.89 -1.16
CA LEU A 346 13.76 10.88 -2.62
C LEU A 346 14.64 9.75 -3.18
N SER A 347 15.83 9.54 -2.61
CA SER A 347 16.71 8.45 -3.01
C SER A 347 16.07 7.08 -2.77
N ALA A 348 15.38 6.88 -1.64
CA ALA A 348 14.63 5.67 -1.37
C ALA A 348 13.50 5.45 -2.39
N LEU A 349 12.68 6.47 -2.65
CA LEU A 349 11.59 6.40 -3.64
C LEU A 349 12.08 6.20 -5.07
N SER A 350 13.30 6.62 -5.41
CA SER A 350 13.87 6.45 -6.75
C SER A 350 14.24 5.00 -7.10
N ARG A 351 14.32 4.11 -6.10
CA ARG A 351 14.81 2.72 -6.26
C ARG A 351 13.95 1.67 -5.58
N ILE A 352 12.85 2.09 -4.94
CA ILE A 352 11.97 1.20 -4.18
C ILE A 352 11.36 0.14 -5.11
N ARG A 353 11.36 -1.12 -4.67
CA ARG A 353 10.87 -2.27 -5.46
C ARG A 353 11.56 -2.42 -6.82
N GLY A 354 12.83 -2.03 -6.89
CA GLY A 354 13.66 -2.13 -8.10
C GLY A 354 13.35 -1.10 -9.19
N SER A 355 12.47 -0.12 -8.94
CA SER A 355 12.10 0.91 -9.91
C SER A 355 11.88 2.27 -9.24
N GLN A 356 11.69 3.32 -10.05
CA GLN A 356 11.28 4.63 -9.52
C GLN A 356 9.79 4.59 -9.17
N SER A 357 9.45 4.97 -7.94
CA SER A 357 8.06 5.16 -7.54
C SER A 357 7.40 6.29 -8.34
N HIS A 358 6.14 6.09 -8.72
CA HIS A 358 5.29 7.14 -9.31
C HIS A 358 5.14 8.38 -8.40
N LEU A 359 5.38 8.24 -7.09
CA LEU A 359 5.34 9.33 -6.12
C LEU A 359 6.65 10.15 -6.06
N PHE A 360 7.74 9.63 -6.61
CA PHE A 360 9.02 10.35 -6.69
C PHE A 360 8.91 11.70 -7.40
N PRO A 361 8.42 11.79 -8.65
CA PRO A 361 8.34 13.08 -9.36
C PRO A 361 7.46 14.09 -8.62
N LEU A 362 6.37 13.62 -8.00
CA LEU A 362 5.46 14.47 -7.23
C LEU A 362 6.14 15.06 -5.98
N LEU A 363 6.90 14.26 -5.23
CA LEU A 363 7.61 14.76 -4.05
C LEU A 363 8.71 15.73 -4.44
N LEU A 364 9.42 15.42 -5.54
CA LEU A 364 10.49 16.26 -6.06
C LEU A 364 9.97 17.64 -6.46
N GLU A 365 8.87 17.69 -7.22
CA GLU A 365 8.22 18.94 -7.62
C GLU A 365 7.78 19.74 -6.39
N ARG A 366 7.14 19.09 -5.41
CA ARG A 366 6.68 19.73 -4.17
C ARG A 366 7.79 20.25 -3.27
N THR A 367 9.04 19.82 -3.45
CA THR A 367 10.17 20.18 -2.59
C THR A 367 11.32 20.85 -3.33
N ALA A 368 11.13 21.19 -4.62
CA ALA A 368 12.16 21.74 -5.48
C ALA A 368 12.76 23.07 -4.98
N ASP A 369 11.90 23.93 -4.42
CA ASP A 369 12.28 25.22 -3.82
C ASP A 369 13.16 25.04 -2.58
N VAL A 370 12.79 24.10 -1.71
CA VAL A 370 13.52 23.76 -0.48
C VAL A 370 14.90 23.19 -0.82
N LEU A 371 14.95 22.29 -1.80
CA LEU A 371 16.17 21.63 -2.26
C LEU A 371 17.07 22.56 -3.10
N SER A 372 16.60 23.76 -3.44
CA SER A 372 17.34 24.75 -4.23
C SER A 372 17.75 24.18 -5.61
N LEU A 373 16.85 23.39 -6.21
CA LEU A 373 17.05 22.70 -7.50
C LEU A 373 16.99 23.63 -8.72
N GLU A 374 16.83 24.95 -8.53
CA GLU A 374 16.90 25.96 -9.60
C GLU A 374 18.33 26.15 -10.20
N SER A 375 19.25 25.21 -9.94
CA SER A 375 20.55 25.17 -10.60
C SER A 375 20.52 24.19 -11.79
N PRO A 376 20.87 24.60 -13.02
CA PRO A 376 20.80 23.77 -14.24
C PRO A 376 21.73 22.53 -14.24
N ALA A 377 22.48 22.30 -13.17
CA ALA A 377 23.37 21.14 -13.01
C ALA A 377 22.62 19.84 -12.59
N ILE A 378 21.47 19.94 -11.92
CA ILE A 378 20.82 18.76 -11.30
C ILE A 378 19.85 18.04 -12.26
N SER A 379 19.40 18.69 -13.34
CA SER A 379 18.62 18.05 -14.41
C SER A 379 19.30 16.84 -15.04
N ARG A 380 20.64 16.72 -14.93
CA ARG A 380 21.42 15.57 -15.41
C ARG A 380 21.41 14.37 -14.46
N ILE A 381 21.15 14.56 -13.17
CA ILE A 381 21.06 13.47 -12.18
C ILE A 381 19.64 12.87 -12.17
N LEU A 382 18.64 13.68 -12.57
CA LEU A 382 17.21 13.33 -12.61
C LEU A 382 16.75 12.70 -13.94
N SER A 383 17.64 12.59 -14.93
CA SER A 383 17.30 11.92 -16.19
C SER A 383 17.40 10.40 -16.00
N PRO A 384 16.43 9.60 -16.47
CA PRO A 384 16.58 8.16 -16.49
C PRO A 384 17.85 7.78 -17.27
N PRO A 385 18.60 6.75 -16.86
CA PRO A 385 19.73 6.30 -17.65
C PRO A 385 19.24 5.94 -19.06
N PRO A 386 19.98 6.28 -20.12
CA PRO A 386 19.62 5.84 -21.46
C PRO A 386 19.53 4.30 -21.46
N PRO A 387 18.59 3.70 -22.21
CA PRO A 387 18.47 2.25 -22.28
C PRO A 387 19.83 1.67 -22.64
N ALA A 388 20.34 0.79 -21.77
CA ALA A 388 21.59 0.11 -22.04
C ALA A 388 21.40 -0.73 -23.30
N HIS A 389 22.12 -0.39 -24.37
CA HIS A 389 22.37 -1.35 -25.44
C HIS A 389 23.21 -2.46 -24.83
N GLU A 390 22.57 -3.56 -24.43
CA GLU A 390 23.25 -4.79 -24.08
C GLU A 390 23.88 -5.36 -25.35
N GLU A 391 25.19 -5.19 -25.51
CA GLU A 391 25.97 -6.12 -26.32
C GLU A 391 25.93 -7.49 -25.60
N PRO A 392 25.68 -8.59 -26.33
CA PRO A 392 25.47 -9.90 -25.74
C PRO A 392 26.80 -10.44 -25.20
N ASN A 393 27.03 -10.27 -23.89
CA ASN A 393 28.18 -10.86 -23.23
C ASN A 393 27.80 -12.23 -22.66
N ALA A 394 28.39 -13.27 -23.26
CA ALA A 394 28.25 -14.67 -22.89
C ALA A 394 28.66 -14.89 -21.44
N LYS A 395 27.68 -14.97 -20.52
CA LYS A 395 27.74 -15.61 -19.20
C LYS A 395 26.38 -15.46 -18.52
N ASN A 396 25.38 -16.22 -18.97
CA ASN A 396 24.17 -16.42 -18.19
C ASN A 396 23.58 -17.82 -18.43
N ASP A 397 24.42 -18.86 -18.30
CA ASP A 397 23.99 -20.27 -18.31
C ASP A 397 24.09 -20.85 -16.89
N TYR A 398 23.28 -20.36 -15.95
CA TYR A 398 23.20 -20.98 -14.61
C TYR A 398 21.79 -21.09 -14.00
N TRP A 399 20.73 -20.99 -14.80
CA TRP A 399 19.35 -21.19 -14.32
C TRP A 399 18.47 -22.18 -15.11
N GLN A 400 19.06 -23.12 -15.85
CA GLN A 400 18.28 -24.20 -16.50
C GLN A 400 18.68 -25.63 -16.10
N LEU A 401 19.12 -25.85 -14.85
CA LEU A 401 19.53 -27.18 -14.40
C LEU A 401 18.93 -27.62 -13.05
N VAL A 402 17.70 -27.21 -12.75
CA VAL A 402 16.90 -27.78 -11.65
C VAL A 402 15.42 -27.93 -12.04
N THR A 403 15.13 -28.50 -13.21
CA THR A 403 13.81 -29.09 -13.50
C THR A 403 13.92 -29.99 -14.73
N THR A 404 14.39 -31.23 -14.56
CA THR A 404 14.04 -32.41 -15.38
C THR A 404 14.92 -33.60 -15.02
N ASN A 405 14.51 -34.38 -14.02
CA ASN A 405 14.93 -35.78 -13.90
C ASN A 405 13.75 -36.67 -14.28
N ARG A 406 13.70 -37.10 -15.54
CA ARG A 406 13.02 -38.33 -15.97
C ARG A 406 13.85 -38.96 -17.09
N TRP A 407 14.22 -40.22 -16.89
CA TRP A 407 14.92 -41.09 -17.84
C TRP A 407 14.13 -41.21 -19.17
N PRO A 408 14.79 -41.52 -20.31
CA PRO A 408 14.24 -41.47 -21.65
C PRO A 408 13.64 -42.82 -22.07
N GLU A 409 12.66 -42.76 -22.98
CA GLU A 409 12.45 -43.79 -23.98
C GLU A 409 12.44 -43.14 -25.37
N ASP A 410 12.95 -43.92 -26.33
CA ASP A 410 13.45 -43.57 -27.65
C ASP A 410 12.42 -43.00 -28.65
N GLY A 411 12.96 -42.31 -29.68
CA GLY A 411 12.53 -42.52 -31.07
C GLY A 411 12.10 -41.28 -31.88
N GLN A 412 12.99 -40.85 -32.80
CA GLN A 412 12.77 -40.45 -34.22
C GLN A 412 11.53 -39.59 -34.57
N GLU A 413 11.54 -38.54 -35.40
CA GLU A 413 12.39 -38.15 -36.54
C GLU A 413 11.97 -36.72 -36.97
N ALA A 414 12.86 -36.01 -37.67
CA ALA A 414 12.72 -34.64 -38.17
C ALA A 414 11.89 -34.51 -39.46
N VAL A 415 11.40 -33.29 -39.78
CA VAL A 415 11.26 -32.62 -41.12
C VAL A 415 10.65 -31.22 -40.87
N LEU A 416 11.37 -30.08 -40.98
CA LEU A 416 11.73 -29.24 -42.15
C LEU A 416 10.57 -28.56 -42.93
N GLY A 417 10.66 -27.23 -43.11
CA GLY A 417 10.01 -26.45 -44.18
C GLY A 417 9.43 -25.09 -43.74
N GLU A 418 10.19 -23.98 -43.84
CA GLU A 418 10.12 -22.95 -44.91
C GLU A 418 8.84 -22.07 -44.90
N SER A 419 8.92 -20.80 -44.47
CA SER A 419 9.23 -19.58 -45.26
C SER A 419 8.16 -19.13 -46.29
N ARG A 420 7.54 -17.94 -46.08
CA ARG A 420 7.65 -16.74 -46.97
C ARG A 420 6.55 -15.68 -46.77
N ASN A 421 7.02 -14.46 -46.58
CA ASN A 421 6.72 -13.19 -47.27
C ASN A 421 5.26 -12.77 -47.59
N GLY A 422 4.92 -11.54 -47.16
CA GLY A 422 5.02 -10.41 -48.10
C GLY A 422 3.86 -9.39 -48.14
N TYR A 423 4.23 -8.12 -47.87
CA TYR A 423 3.73 -6.85 -48.46
C TYR A 423 2.30 -6.37 -48.13
N SER A 424 1.91 -5.09 -48.16
CA SER A 424 2.48 -3.75 -47.89
C SER A 424 1.42 -2.71 -48.30
N TYR A 425 1.05 -1.77 -47.40
CA TYR A 425 0.59 -0.37 -47.62
C TYR A 425 -0.69 -0.02 -48.45
N PRO A 426 -1.15 1.26 -48.51
CA PRO A 426 -1.47 2.25 -47.46
C PRO A 426 -2.82 2.99 -47.73
N HIS A 427 -3.36 3.79 -46.78
CA HIS A 427 -3.70 5.24 -46.98
C HIS A 427 -4.63 5.87 -45.91
N ALA A 428 -4.21 7.08 -45.50
CA ALA A 428 -4.96 8.34 -45.35
C ALA A 428 -5.76 8.68 -44.06
N ASN A 429 -5.10 9.50 -43.24
CA ASN A 429 -5.54 10.78 -42.66
C ASN A 429 -7.03 11.15 -42.64
N LEU A 430 -7.50 11.52 -41.44
CA LEU A 430 -8.40 12.66 -41.24
C LEU A 430 -8.15 13.28 -39.86
N GLU A 431 -7.76 14.55 -39.88
CA GLU A 431 -7.63 15.45 -38.73
C GLU A 431 -8.99 15.68 -38.06
N GLN A 432 -9.01 15.73 -36.73
CA GLN A 432 -9.95 16.60 -36.00
C GLN A 432 -9.35 17.07 -34.67
N GLN A 433 -9.29 18.39 -34.55
CA GLN A 433 -8.77 19.16 -33.41
C GLN A 433 -9.86 19.43 -32.35
N TYR A 434 -9.38 19.76 -31.14
CA TYR A 434 -10.04 20.42 -29.98
C TYR A 434 -10.86 19.47 -29.07
N HIS A 435 -10.70 19.44 -27.75
CA HIS A 435 -10.42 20.52 -26.81
C HIS A 435 -9.68 20.04 -25.54
N THR A 436 -8.79 20.90 -25.08
CA THR A 436 -8.06 20.90 -23.80
C THR A 436 -8.98 20.96 -22.58
N GLY A 437 -8.76 20.06 -21.63
CA GLY A 437 -9.30 20.10 -20.28
C GLY A 437 -8.36 19.38 -19.33
N MET A 438 -7.23 20.01 -18.97
CA MET A 438 -6.34 19.50 -17.93
C MET A 438 -6.98 19.69 -16.56
N GLY A 439 -7.71 18.67 -16.10
CA GLY A 439 -8.01 18.47 -14.69
C GLY A 439 -6.97 17.51 -14.11
N GLN A 440 -5.98 18.04 -13.40
CA GLN A 440 -5.02 17.22 -12.66
C GLN A 440 -5.70 16.63 -11.43
N ASN A 441 -6.13 15.36 -11.53
CA ASN A 441 -6.53 14.55 -10.39
C ASN A 441 -5.27 14.12 -9.64
N ILE A 442 -5.08 14.63 -8.44
CA ILE A 442 -4.01 14.22 -7.52
C ILE A 442 -4.68 13.37 -6.45
N ALA A 443 -4.48 12.06 -6.48
CA ALA A 443 -5.01 11.16 -5.46
C ALA A 443 -3.87 10.36 -4.79
N ASN A 444 -4.06 10.14 -3.49
CA ASN A 444 -3.11 9.66 -2.49
C ASN A 444 -3.65 8.34 -1.91
N GLU A 445 -2.82 7.32 -1.69
CA GLU A 445 -3.28 5.98 -1.25
C GLU A 445 -2.36 5.25 -0.26
N SER A 446 -2.90 4.74 0.86
CA SER A 446 -2.34 3.52 1.48
C SER A 446 -3.42 2.58 2.01
N ILE A 447 -3.12 1.30 1.86
CA ILE A 447 -3.77 0.20 2.55
C ILE A 447 -2.66 -0.64 3.20
N PRO A 448 -2.75 -1.02 4.49
CA PRO A 448 -1.78 -1.90 5.12
C PRO A 448 -1.85 -3.32 4.53
N VAL A 449 -0.67 -3.89 4.27
CA VAL A 449 -0.48 -5.25 3.77
C VAL A 449 -0.69 -6.24 4.91
N VAL A 450 -1.51 -7.28 4.69
CA VAL A 450 -1.59 -8.48 5.56
C VAL A 450 -1.32 -9.73 4.78
#